data_AF-W1YL22-F1
#
_entry.id   AF-W1YL22-F1
#
_cell.length_a   1.000
_cell.length_b   1.000
_cell.length_c   1.000
_cell.angle_alpha   90.00
_cell.angle_beta   90.00
_cell.angle_gamma   90.00
#
_symmetry.space_group_name_H-M   'P 1'
#
loop_
_entity.id
_entity.type
_entity.pdbx_description
1 polymer ?
#
loop_
_entity_poly.entity_id
_entity_poly.type
_entity_poly.pdbx_seq_one_letter_code
_entity_poly.pdbx_strand_id
1 'polypeptide(L)' 'MTHFSQQDNFSVAARVLGALFYYAPESAEAAPLVAVLTSDGWETQWPLPEASLAPLVTAFQTQSEETHAQAWQRLFVGPW' A
#
# COMPACT_ATOMS: atom_id res chain seq x y z
N MET A 1 15.97 25.32 6.25
CA MET A 1 15.11 24.59 5.29
C MET A 1 15.43 23.12 5.46
N THR A 2 14.51 22.36 6.07
CA THR A 2 14.60 20.89 6.14
C THR A 2 14.27 20.32 4.76
N HIS A 3 15.03 19.32 4.31
CA HIS A 3 14.82 18.69 3.01
C HIS A 3 13.56 17.80 3.05
N PHE A 4 12.79 17.71 1.96
CA PHE A 4 11.51 16.98 1.93
C PHE A 4 11.65 15.50 2.34
N SER A 5 12.81 14.90 2.09
CA SER A 5 13.10 13.52 2.47
C SER A 5 13.29 13.30 3.98
N GLN A 6 13.42 14.38 4.76
CA GLN A 6 13.62 14.36 6.21
C GLN A 6 12.35 14.77 7.00
N GLN A 7 11.25 15.05 6.31
CA GLN A 7 9.98 15.48 6.89
C GLN A 7 8.85 14.55 6.45
N ASP A 8 7.73 14.61 7.19
CA ASP A 8 6.44 14.02 6.82
C ASP A 8 6.49 12.54 6.41
N ASN A 9 7.06 11.67 7.24
CA ASN A 9 7.04 10.21 7.03
C ASN A 9 7.46 9.73 5.61
N PHE A 10 8.22 10.52 4.86
CA PHE A 10 8.56 10.22 3.47
C PHE A 10 9.20 8.84 3.31
N SER A 11 10.17 8.52 4.17
CA SER A 11 10.84 7.21 4.14
C SER A 11 9.92 6.05 4.48
N VAL A 12 8.89 6.28 5.31
CA VAL A 12 7.90 5.26 5.65
C VAL A 12 7.02 5.00 4.43
N ALA A 13 6.43 6.04 3.84
CA ALA A 13 5.61 5.91 2.64
C ALA A 13 6.39 5.26 1.48
N ALA A 14 7.64 5.68 1.25
CA ALA A 14 8.50 5.10 0.21
C ALA A 14 8.80 3.62 0.44
N ARG A 15 9.03 3.19 1.69
CA ARG A 15 9.26 1.78 2.03
C ARG A 15 8.00 0.94 1.86
N VAL A 16 6.85 1.45 2.29
CA VAL A 16 5.56 0.75 2.15
C VAL A 16 5.24 0.55 0.68
N LEU A 17 5.28 1.62 -0.12
CA LEU A 17 5.03 1.55 -1.57
C LEU A 17 6.05 0.65 -2.27
N GLY A 18 7.35 0.82 -1.96
CA GLY A 18 8.39 -0.01 -2.55
C GLY A 18 8.20 -1.51 -2.26
N ALA A 19 7.84 -1.87 -1.02
CA ALA A 19 7.59 -3.25 -0.65
C ALA A 19 6.38 -3.85 -1.39
N LEU A 20 5.27 -3.10 -1.47
CA LEU A 20 4.03 -3.57 -2.11
C LEU A 20 4.14 -3.74 -3.63
N PHE A 21 5.08 -3.06 -4.27
CA PHE A 21 5.36 -3.21 -5.71
C PHE A 21 6.49 -4.20 -6.03
N TYR A 22 7.24 -4.66 -5.02
CA TYR A 22 8.38 -5.55 -5.20
C TYR A 22 8.13 -6.97 -4.70
N TYR A 23 7.42 -7.12 -3.57
CA TYR A 23 7.14 -8.41 -2.96
C TYR A 23 5.69 -8.83 -3.17
N ALA A 24 5.48 -10.14 -3.35
CA ALA A 24 4.15 -10.72 -3.45
C ALA A 24 3.32 -10.42 -2.19
N PRO A 25 2.00 -10.21 -2.30
CA PRO A 25 1.16 -9.77 -1.18
C PRO A 25 1.09 -10.77 -0.02
N GLU A 26 1.39 -12.05 -0.25
CA GLU A 26 1.43 -13.11 0.77
C GLU A 26 2.85 -13.36 1.33
N SER A 27 3.84 -12.59 0.89
CA SER A 27 5.20 -12.65 1.43
C SER A 27 5.27 -12.16 2.88
N ALA A 28 6.33 -12.55 3.60
CA ALA A 28 6.56 -12.09 4.97
C ALA A 28 6.76 -10.56 5.04
N GLU A 29 7.27 -9.96 3.97
CA GLU A 29 7.59 -8.55 3.84
C GLU A 29 6.34 -7.70 3.56
N ALA A 30 5.41 -8.17 2.72
CA ALA A 30 4.26 -7.38 2.27
C ALA A 30 2.94 -7.73 2.99
N ALA A 31 2.75 -8.96 3.48
CA ALA A 31 1.49 -9.36 4.10
C ALA A 31 1.04 -8.46 5.27
N PRO A 32 1.94 -8.02 6.19
CA PRO A 32 1.56 -7.09 7.25
C PRO A 32 1.13 -5.72 6.70
N LEU A 33 1.75 -5.26 5.61
CA LEU A 33 1.44 -3.97 4.98
C LEU A 33 0.08 -4.02 4.27
N VAL A 34 -0.20 -5.13 3.58
CA VAL A 34 -1.52 -5.36 2.98
C VAL A 34 -2.59 -5.32 4.07
N ALA A 35 -2.40 -6.03 5.19
CA ALA A 35 -3.37 -6.04 6.28
C ALA A 35 -3.64 -4.64 6.87
N VAL A 36 -2.60 -3.80 7.00
CA VAL A 36 -2.74 -2.41 7.48
C VAL A 36 -3.53 -1.55 6.49
N LEU A 37 -3.25 -1.64 5.19
CA LEU A 37 -3.92 -0.82 4.18
C LEU A 37 -5.37 -1.23 3.92
N THR A 38 -5.72 -2.50 4.19
CA THR A 38 -7.10 -3.00 4.13
C THR A 38 -7.87 -2.82 5.45
N SER A 39 -7.31 -2.09 6.41
CA SER A 39 -7.97 -1.73 7.68
C SER A 39 -8.17 -0.21 7.75
N ASP A 40 -8.99 0.27 8.69
CA ASP A 40 -9.11 1.72 8.94
C ASP A 40 -7.90 2.27 9.72
N GLY A 41 -7.54 3.53 9.49
CA GLY A 41 -6.62 4.31 10.33
C GLY A 41 -5.18 4.44 9.81
N TRP A 42 -4.81 3.77 8.72
CA TRP A 42 -3.47 3.92 8.11
C TRP A 42 -3.26 5.33 7.53
N GLU A 43 -4.34 5.99 7.12
CA GLU A 43 -4.37 7.35 6.59
C GLU A 43 -3.81 8.38 7.57
N THR A 44 -3.90 8.12 8.88
CA THR A 44 -3.36 8.99 9.94
C THR A 44 -1.82 9.09 9.93
N GLN A 45 -1.15 8.08 9.38
CA GLN A 45 0.32 8.00 9.31
C GLN A 45 0.84 8.37 7.91
N TRP A 46 -0.06 8.50 6.93
CA TRP A 46 0.30 8.74 5.55
C TRP A 46 0.46 10.24 5.28
N PRO A 47 1.54 10.67 4.61
CA PRO A 47 1.84 12.09 4.45
C PRO A 47 1.10 12.72 3.27
N LEU A 48 -0.23 12.57 3.24
CA LEU A 48 -1.12 13.22 2.28
C LEU A 48 -2.33 13.81 3.00
N PRO A 49 -3.00 14.81 2.39
CA PRO A 49 -4.22 15.36 2.95
C PRO A 49 -5.33 14.31 3.03
N GLU A 50 -6.12 14.35 4.10
CA GLU A 50 -7.25 13.44 4.33
C GLU A 50 -8.22 13.37 3.14
N ALA A 51 -8.52 14.52 2.52
CA ALA A 51 -9.39 14.58 1.35
C ALA A 51 -8.89 13.75 0.15
N SER A 52 -7.57 13.50 0.07
CA SER A 52 -6.97 12.64 -0.95
C SER A 52 -6.95 11.18 -0.54
N LEU A 53 -6.93 10.88 0.76
CA LEU A 53 -6.83 9.53 1.32
C LEU A 53 -8.18 8.87 1.54
N ALA A 54 -9.21 9.64 1.91
CA ALA A 54 -10.58 9.16 2.14
C ALA A 54 -11.11 8.22 1.03
N PRO A 55 -11.00 8.54 -0.29
CA PRO A 55 -11.45 7.60 -1.32
C PRO A 55 -10.58 6.35 -1.43
N LEU A 56 -9.29 6.42 -1.05
CA LEU A 56 -8.35 5.30 -1.11
C LEU A 56 -8.61 4.30 0.02
N VAL A 57 -8.98 4.76 1.22
CA VAL A 57 -9.37 3.88 2.33
C VAL A 57 -10.49 2.93 1.89
N THR A 58 -11.54 3.47 1.27
CA THR A 58 -12.63 2.66 0.72
C THR A 58 -12.16 1.75 -0.42
N ALA A 59 -11.30 2.25 -1.32
CA ALA A 59 -10.81 1.49 -2.45
C ALA A 59 -9.99 0.25 -2.02
N PHE A 60 -9.11 0.38 -1.01
CA PHE A 60 -8.31 -0.74 -0.51
C PHE A 60 -9.15 -1.82 0.17
N GLN A 61 -10.33 -1.48 0.70
CA GLN A 61 -11.24 -2.43 1.36
C GLN A 61 -12.28 -3.04 0.41
N THR A 62 -12.29 -2.60 -0.86
CA THR A 62 -13.28 -3.06 -1.83
C THR A 62 -13.12 -4.56 -2.11
N GLN A 63 -14.20 -5.31 -1.92
CA GLN A 63 -14.21 -6.74 -2.17
C GLN A 63 -14.07 -7.03 -3.67
N SER A 64 -13.28 -8.04 -4.00
CA SER A 64 -13.04 -8.50 -5.36
C SER A 64 -13.10 -10.03 -5.38
N GLU A 65 -13.61 -10.60 -6.47
CA GLU A 65 -13.53 -12.05 -6.70
C GLU A 65 -12.08 -12.51 -6.94
N GLU A 66 -11.24 -11.65 -7.52
CA GLU A 66 -9.81 -11.90 -7.71
C GLU A 66 -9.05 -11.61 -6.42
N THR A 67 -8.28 -12.57 -5.93
CA THR A 67 -7.44 -12.40 -4.73
C THR A 67 -6.23 -11.53 -5.04
N HIS A 68 -5.64 -10.91 -4.01
CA HIS A 68 -4.40 -10.14 -4.16
C HIS A 68 -3.27 -10.98 -4.79
N ALA A 69 -3.15 -12.26 -4.44
CA ALA A 69 -2.15 -13.15 -5.01
C ALA A 69 -2.37 -13.42 -6.51
N GLN A 70 -3.63 -13.61 -6.93
CA GLN A 70 -3.98 -13.75 -8.35
C GLN A 70 -3.68 -12.47 -9.14
N ALA A 71 -4.09 -11.31 -8.59
CA ALA A 71 -3.80 -10.02 -9.18
C ALA A 71 -2.28 -9.79 -9.30
N TRP A 72 -1.50 -10.16 -8.29
CA TRP A 72 -0.04 -10.06 -8.31
C TRP A 72 0.58 -10.92 -9.43
N GLN A 73 0.19 -12.20 -9.53
CA GLN A 73 0.66 -13.08 -10.60
C GLN A 73 0.36 -12.50 -11.98
N ARG A 74 -0.85 -11.95 -12.18
CA ARG A 74 -1.24 -11.29 -13.43
C ARG A 74 -0.42 -10.04 -13.74
N LEU A 75 -0.24 -9.17 -12.75
CA LEU A 75 0.32 -7.83 -12.94
C LEU A 75 1.85 -7.83 -13.00
N PHE A 76 2.52 -8.69 -12.24
CA PHE A 76 3.97 -8.61 -12.01
C PHE A 76 4.76 -9.85 -12.44
N VAL A 77 4.09 -10.98 -12.71
CA VAL A 77 4.77 -12.23 -13.10
C VAL A 77 4.46 -12.63 -14.55
N GLY A 78 3.18 -12.73 -14.93
CA GLY A 78 2.73 -13.30 -16.21
C GLY A 78 2.84 -14.84 -16.26
N PRO A 79 2.71 -15.49 -17.43
CA PRO A 79 2.25 -14.96 -18.72
C PRO A 79 0.74 -15.16 -19.01
N TRP A 80 -0.03 -15.60 -18.02
CA TRP A 80 -1.39 -16.18 -18.16
C TRP A 80 -1.43 -17.52 -18.91
#